data_AF-J3HBY2-F1
#
_entry.id   AF-J3HBY2-F1
#
_cell.length_a   1.000
_cell.length_b   1.000
_cell.length_c   1.000
_cell.angle_alpha   90.00
_cell.angle_beta   90.00
_cell.angle_gamma   90.00
#
_symmetry.space_group_name_H-M   'P 1'
#
loop_
_entity.id
_entity.type
_entity.pdbx_description
1 polymer ?
#
loop_
_entity_poly.entity_id
_entity_poly.type
_entity_poly.pdbx_seq_one_letter_code
_entity_poly.pdbx_strand_id
1 'polypeptide(L)'
;MSTHTFKPDMPPPNRSIGAVAWMRANMFSSWLNTLLTLFAFYLIYLVVPPILQWAILDANWVGTSQADCTKEGACWVFIQQRFGQFMYGYYPPVLRWR
;
A
#
# COMPACT_ATOMS: atom_id res chain seq x y z
N MET A 1 -12.49 -62.61 14.21
CA MET A 1 -11.57 -61.50 14.55
C MET A 1 -11.09 -60.91 13.25
N SER A 2 -11.39 -59.65 12.96
CA SER A 2 -10.89 -58.99 11.75
C SER A 2 -9.51 -58.40 12.03
N THR A 3 -8.50 -58.86 11.29
CA THR A 3 -7.12 -58.38 11.40
C THR A 3 -7.00 -57.00 10.77
N HIS A 4 -6.71 -55.98 11.58
CA HIS A 4 -6.46 -54.63 11.10
C HIS A 4 -5.11 -54.57 10.38
N THR A 5 -5.10 -54.27 9.09
CA THR A 5 -3.86 -54.13 8.30
C THR A 5 -3.44 -52.67 8.28
N PHE A 6 -2.27 -52.37 8.85
CA PHE A 6 -1.71 -51.02 8.82
C PHE A 6 -1.20 -50.68 7.41
N LYS A 7 -1.61 -49.52 6.90
CA LYS A 7 -1.07 -48.98 5.65
C LYS A 7 0.28 -48.30 5.92
N PRO A 8 1.20 -48.30 4.93
CA PRO A 8 2.45 -47.56 5.04
C PRO A 8 2.20 -46.04 5.12
N ASP A 9 3.04 -45.36 5.90
CA ASP A 9 2.93 -43.93 6.16
C ASP A 9 3.26 -43.10 4.90
N MET A 10 2.47 -42.06 4.63
CA MET A 10 2.79 -41.09 3.58
C MET A 10 3.78 -40.03 4.10
N PRO A 11 4.63 -39.46 3.23
CA PRO A 11 5.47 -38.33 3.61
C PRO A 11 4.63 -37.13 4.05
N PRO A 12 5.12 -36.29 4.97
CA PRO A 12 4.40 -35.12 5.43
C PRO A 12 4.08 -34.19 4.25
N PRO A 13 2.91 -33.52 4.26
CA PRO A 13 2.55 -32.60 3.19
C PRO A 13 3.61 -31.50 3.07
N ASN A 14 3.95 -31.14 1.84
CA ASN A 14 4.83 -30.01 1.56
C ASN A 14 4.32 -28.76 2.29
N ARG A 15 5.23 -27.99 2.92
CA ARG A 15 4.91 -26.84 3.78
C ARG A 15 3.77 -25.99 3.20
N SER A 16 2.59 -26.09 3.80
CA SER A 16 1.36 -25.40 3.39
C SER A 16 1.16 -24.05 4.09
N ILE A 17 2.07 -23.68 4.98
CA ILE A 17 2.01 -22.48 5.81
C ILE A 17 3.22 -21.59 5.50
N GLY A 18 2.99 -20.27 5.47
CA GLY A 18 4.02 -19.24 5.27
C GLY A 18 3.73 -18.32 4.09
N ALA A 19 4.47 -17.22 3.97
CA ALA A 19 4.23 -16.18 2.97
C ALA A 19 4.24 -16.71 1.53
N VAL A 20 5.20 -17.59 1.20
CA VAL A 20 5.32 -18.18 -0.15
C VAL A 20 4.16 -19.12 -0.46
N ALA A 21 3.76 -19.95 0.51
CA ALA A 21 2.60 -20.84 0.36
C ALA A 21 1.30 -20.03 0.17
N TRP A 22 1.14 -18.94 0.94
CA TRP A 22 0.02 -18.01 0.81
C TRP A 22 -0.02 -17.31 -0.55
N MET A 23 1.11 -16.80 -1.05
CA MET A 23 1.15 -16.15 -2.37
C MET A 23 0.80 -17.13 -3.49
N ARG A 24 1.29 -18.37 -3.43
CA ARG A 24 0.92 -19.41 -4.41
C ARG A 24 -0.58 -19.77 -4.32
N ALA A 25 -1.12 -19.87 -3.12
CA ALA A 25 -2.52 -20.23 -2.91
C ALA A 25 -3.50 -19.09 -3.27
N ASN A 26 -3.08 -17.82 -3.20
CA ASN A 26 -3.98 -16.68 -3.41
C ASN A 26 -3.67 -15.90 -4.70
N MET A 27 -2.44 -15.44 -4.90
CA MET A 27 -2.06 -14.57 -6.03
C MET A 27 -1.80 -15.35 -7.32
N PHE A 28 -1.24 -16.57 -7.20
CA PHE A 28 -0.81 -17.39 -8.34
C PHE A 28 -1.54 -18.73 -8.45
N SER A 29 -2.76 -18.81 -7.91
CA SER A 29 -3.53 -20.06 -7.85
C SER A 29 -4.07 -20.53 -9.20
N SER A 30 -4.13 -19.64 -10.19
CA SER A 30 -4.54 -19.94 -11.56
C SER A 30 -3.77 -19.09 -12.56
N TRP A 31 -3.81 -19.46 -13.84
CA TRP A 31 -3.17 -18.69 -14.91
C TRP A 31 -3.77 -17.28 -15.03
N LEU A 32 -5.10 -17.14 -14.86
CA LEU A 32 -5.78 -15.84 -14.89
C LEU A 32 -5.36 -14.97 -13.70
N ASN A 33 -5.30 -15.54 -12.49
CA ASN A 33 -4.82 -14.81 -11.31
C ASN A 33 -3.36 -14.38 -11.45
N THR A 34 -2.54 -15.20 -12.09
CA THR A 34 -1.14 -14.87 -12.39
C THR A 34 -1.06 -13.66 -13.34
N LEU A 35 -1.82 -13.67 -14.44
CA LEU A 35 -1.86 -12.54 -15.37
C LEU A 35 -2.37 -11.26 -14.71
N LEU A 36 -3.45 -11.35 -13.92
CA LEU A 36 -4.00 -10.20 -13.20
C LEU A 36 -2.99 -9.65 -12.17
N THR A 37 -2.28 -10.54 -11.48
CA THR A 37 -1.23 -10.15 -10.53
C THR A 37 -0.07 -9.42 -11.23
N LEU A 38 0.43 -9.96 -12.35
CA LEU A 38 1.48 -9.30 -13.13
C LEU A 38 1.02 -7.95 -13.69
N PHE A 39 -0.22 -7.88 -14.17
CA PHE A 39 -0.82 -6.64 -14.65
C PHE A 39 -0.95 -5.59 -13.54
N ALA A 40 -1.38 -5.99 -12.33
CA ALA A 40 -1.45 -5.10 -11.18
C ALA A 40 -0.05 -4.56 -10.81
N PHE A 41 0.98 -5.41 -10.78
CA PHE A 41 2.36 -4.96 -10.55
C PHE A 41 2.85 -4.01 -11.64
N TYR A 42 2.50 -4.25 -12.90
CA TYR A 42 2.82 -3.34 -13.99
C TYR A 42 2.17 -1.97 -13.82
N LEU A 43 0.89 -1.92 -13.45
CA LEU A 43 0.21 -0.65 -13.16
C LEU A 43 0.84 0.07 -11.97
N ILE A 44 1.17 -0.65 -10.90
CA ILE A 44 1.88 -0.09 -9.75
C ILE A 44 3.21 0.51 -10.19
N TYR A 45 3.97 -0.19 -11.04
CA TYR A 45 5.24 0.30 -11.57
C TYR A 45 5.09 1.57 -12.42
N LEU A 46 3.99 1.72 -13.17
CA LEU A 46 3.75 2.94 -13.94
C LEU A 46 3.30 4.12 -13.08
N VAL A 47 2.55 3.86 -12.01
CA VAL A 47 1.87 4.91 -11.23
C VAL A 47 2.68 5.34 -10.01
N VAL A 48 3.29 4.41 -9.29
CA VAL A 48 3.96 4.73 -8.01
C VAL A 48 5.21 5.60 -8.20
N PRO A 49 6.15 5.30 -9.11
CA PRO A 49 7.35 6.13 -9.30
C PRO A 49 7.05 7.61 -9.62
N PRO A 50 6.20 7.96 -10.60
CA PRO A 50 5.93 9.38 -10.88
C PRO A 50 5.18 10.06 -9.73
N ILE A 51 4.31 9.35 -9.01
CA ILE A 51 3.66 9.90 -7.81
C ILE A 51 4.69 10.21 -6.73
N LEU A 52 5.62 9.28 -6.46
CA LEU A 52 6.66 9.51 -5.45
C LEU A 52 7.61 10.64 -5.85
N GLN A 53 7.95 10.73 -7.14
CA GLN A 53 8.74 11.81 -7.66
C GLN A 53 8.04 13.17 -7.45
N TRP A 54 6.78 13.29 -7.86
CA TRP A 54 5.99 14.51 -7.68
C TRP A 54 5.73 14.85 -6.21
N ALA A 55 5.35 13.86 -5.39
CA ALA A 55 4.93 14.07 -4.02
C ALA A 55 6.08 14.28 -3.04
N ILE A 56 7.28 13.76 -3.32
CA ILE A 56 8.39 13.77 -2.37
C ILE A 56 9.61 14.48 -2.94
N LEU A 57 10.11 14.04 -4.10
CA LEU A 57 11.39 14.50 -4.65
C LEU A 57 11.31 15.94 -5.18
N ASP A 58 10.31 16.20 -6.01
CA ASP A 58 10.09 17.49 -6.67
C ASP A 58 9.20 18.43 -5.85
N ALA A 59 8.82 18.02 -4.63
CA ALA A 59 7.90 18.75 -3.79
C ALA A 59 8.53 20.00 -3.12
N ASN A 60 7.65 20.94 -2.79
CA ASN A 60 7.97 22.18 -2.07
C ASN A 60 7.67 21.99 -0.58
N TRP A 61 8.72 21.82 0.22
CA TRP A 61 8.62 21.50 1.65
C TRP A 61 8.72 22.71 2.58
N VAL A 62 9.38 23.78 2.14
CA VAL A 62 9.71 24.95 2.98
C VAL A 62 9.11 26.20 2.35
N GLY A 63 8.40 26.98 3.15
CA GLY A 63 7.75 28.22 2.73
C GLY A 63 6.75 28.71 3.78
N THR A 64 6.23 29.90 3.60
CA THR A 64 5.25 30.54 4.49
C THR A 64 3.90 30.76 3.83
N SER A 65 3.85 30.74 2.50
CA SER A 65 2.64 30.96 1.72
C SER A 65 2.58 30.05 0.49
N GLN A 66 1.41 29.98 -0.14
CA GLN A 66 1.25 29.24 -1.41
C GLN A 66 2.17 29.78 -2.52
N ALA A 67 2.50 31.07 -2.50
CA ALA A 67 3.35 31.70 -3.50
C ALA A 67 4.80 31.16 -3.47
N ASP A 68 5.20 30.53 -2.37
CA ASP A 68 6.53 29.95 -2.19
C ASP A 68 6.67 28.56 -2.84
N CYS A 69 5.59 27.99 -3.39
CA CYS A 69 5.62 26.73 -4.13
C CYS A 69 6.03 26.96 -5.59
N THR A 70 7.34 26.92 -5.85
CA THR A 70 7.92 27.25 -7.16
C THR A 70 8.26 26.03 -8.02
N LYS A 71 8.43 24.85 -7.42
CA LYS A 71 8.67 23.60 -8.17
C LYS A 71 7.37 23.03 -8.73
N GLU A 72 7.50 22.22 -9.78
CA GLU A 72 6.37 21.52 -10.44
C GLU A 72 5.76 20.37 -9.61
N GLY A 73 6.39 20.00 -8.48
CA GLY A 73 5.92 18.97 -7.58
C GLY A 73 4.80 19.39 -6.61
N ALA A 74 4.50 18.53 -5.65
CA ALA A 74 3.49 18.78 -4.63
C ALA A 74 3.84 19.99 -3.74
N CYS A 75 2.84 20.79 -3.37
CA CYS A 75 2.99 21.95 -2.50
C CYS A 75 2.65 21.59 -1.04
N TRP A 76 3.62 21.05 -0.29
CA TRP A 76 3.42 20.69 1.13
C TRP A 76 3.30 21.91 2.04
N VAL A 77 3.88 23.04 1.66
CA VAL A 77 3.74 24.32 2.38
C VAL A 77 2.26 24.67 2.56
N PHE A 78 1.45 24.57 1.50
CA PHE A 78 0.02 24.84 1.59
C PHE A 78 -0.69 23.88 2.54
N ILE A 79 -0.34 22.59 2.49
CA ILE A 79 -0.93 21.56 3.36
C ILE A 79 -0.63 21.85 4.82
N GLN A 80 0.61 22.22 5.15
CA GLN A 80 1.00 22.58 6.52
C GLN A 80 0.25 23.81 7.04
N GLN A 81 0.18 24.88 6.22
CA GLN A 81 -0.52 26.12 6.59
C GLN A 81 -2.03 25.90 6.80
N ARG A 82 -2.63 24.96 6.06
CA ARG A 82 -4.07 24.65 6.13
C ARG A 82 -4.39 23.37 6.89
N PHE A 83 -3.41 22.74 7.54
CA PHE A 83 -3.59 21.44 8.19
C PHE A 83 -4.72 21.43 9.22
N GLY A 84 -4.83 22.50 10.03
CA GLY A 84 -5.92 22.65 10.98
C GLY A 84 -7.31 22.69 10.33
N GLN A 85 -7.43 23.28 9.13
CA GLN A 85 -8.68 23.29 8.40
C GLN A 85 -9.00 21.92 7.77
N PHE A 86 -8.00 21.14 7.36
CA PHE A 86 -8.23 19.79 6.87
C PHE A 86 -8.67 18.82 7.97
N MET A 87 -8.10 18.96 9.18
CA MET A 87 -8.45 18.09 10.29
C MET A 87 -9.77 18.46 10.97
N TYR A 88 -10.06 19.77 11.07
CA TYR A 88 -11.18 20.26 11.87
C TYR A 88 -12.23 21.04 11.07
N GLY A 89 -12.05 21.19 9.75
CA GLY A 89 -12.93 21.98 8.91
C GLY A 89 -12.95 23.46 9.31
N TYR A 90 -14.15 24.04 9.36
CA TYR A 90 -14.38 25.41 9.82
C TYR A 90 -14.57 25.52 11.34
N TYR A 91 -14.26 24.45 12.10
CA TYR A 91 -14.48 24.44 13.54
C TYR A 91 -13.55 25.43 14.27
N PRO A 92 -14.08 26.31 15.14
CA PRO A 92 -13.29 27.39 15.74
C PRO A 92 -12.10 26.86 16.56
N PRO A 93 -10.92 27.50 16.46
CA PRO A 93 -9.71 27.07 17.18
C PRO A 93 -9.89 26.94 18.69
N VAL A 94 -10.58 27.91 19.28
CA VAL A 94 -10.83 28.02 20.73
C VAL A 94 -11.71 26.88 21.28
N LEU A 95 -12.44 26.19 20.41
CA LEU A 95 -13.35 25.11 20.81
C LEU A 95 -12.74 23.72 20.65
N ARG A 96 -11.58 23.57 19.99
CA ARG A 96 -11.03 22.26 19.60
C ARG A 96 -10.60 21.34 20.75
N TRP A 97 -10.33 21.90 21.91
CA TRP A 97 -9.78 21.18 23.07
C TRP A 97 -10.74 21.20 24.27
N ARG A 98 -12.03 21.32 24.02
CA ARG A 98 -13.05 21.18 25.07
C ARG A 98 -13.26 19.72 25.42
#